data_AF-A0A7S0TWL2-F1
#
_entry.id   AF-A0A7S0TWL2-F1
#
_cell.length_a   1.000
_cell.length_b   1.000
_cell.length_c   1.000
_cell.angle_alpha   90.00
_cell.angle_beta   90.00
_cell.angle_gamma   90.00
#
_symmetry.space_group_name_H-M   'P 1'
#
loop_
_entity.id
_entity.type
_entity.pdbx_description
1 polymer ?
#
loop_
_entity_poly.entity_id
_entity_poly.type
_entity_poly.pdbx_seq_one_letter_code
_entity_poly.pdbx_strand_id
1 'polypeptide(L)'
;TTDLNPREMALALAKEIRAEQDDQDHDLAGYGASAISDLMAAAFKDPIVAPKMLRISFTVGGGKKVRQKYGDDMPKYCRDALRAIGFEEDRGACAVMECAGMYKYQHNTDTDLKAIHVFPRIDTAAAAAQAAAGEEEEDDEIKIGGMKLDELPPAHLCTIVSIETFGRLVAAQCPSFSQKRALLKAMKEMSAQFASFEERMTNMQALTPEEDELYNSAQNLPEKLSDLEKQLEGMIGGGHLTRAEMDNMIRDFSEKVLQVEEAITKAMEAGKPVTKMEAARKQLEEKIDHLKTAKPVVHRRKNDREILTLRKQLKELEKIESSKGMLPLEEIKKLNQKPVIIARLAELEEEGKGWFDDAIPEKDRVIQAPPAEKKAAASAGG
;
A
#
# COMPACT_ATOMS: atom_id res chain seq x y z
N THR A 1 26.28 25.64 -24.08
CA THR A 1 24.84 25.94 -24.09
C THR A 1 24.43 26.07 -25.53
N THR A 2 23.90 24.99 -26.09
CA THR A 2 23.40 24.96 -27.47
C THR A 2 22.05 25.67 -27.44
N ASP A 3 21.96 26.85 -28.05
CA ASP A 3 20.68 27.55 -28.19
C ASP A 3 19.74 26.65 -29.02
N LEU A 4 18.76 26.04 -28.35
CA LEU A 4 17.75 25.20 -28.98
C LEU A 4 17.01 26.04 -30.03
N ASN A 5 16.75 25.44 -31.19
CA ASN A 5 15.97 26.10 -32.23
C ASN A 5 14.56 26.40 -31.67
N PRO A 6 13.94 27.56 -31.96
CA PRO A 6 12.58 27.90 -31.52
C PRO A 6 11.52 26.82 -31.74
N ARG A 7 11.68 26.00 -32.78
CA ARG A 7 10.80 24.86 -33.04
C ARG A 7 11.04 23.67 -32.09
N GLU A 8 12.28 23.43 -31.69
CA GLU A 8 12.63 22.38 -30.74
C GLU A 8 12.14 22.74 -29.33
N MET A 9 12.23 24.01 -28.95
CA MET A 9 11.66 24.51 -27.68
C MET A 9 10.13 24.32 -27.64
N ALA A 10 9.44 24.63 -28.74
CA ALA A 10 7.99 24.43 -28.84
C ALA A 10 7.58 22.94 -28.72
N LEU A 11 8.33 22.03 -29.33
CA LEU A 11 8.05 20.60 -29.25
C LEU A 11 8.38 20.01 -27.87
N ALA A 12 9.45 20.48 -27.23
CA ALA A 12 9.81 20.08 -25.87
C ALA A 12 8.71 20.48 -24.87
N LEU A 13 8.26 21.74 -24.92
CA LEU A 13 7.19 22.23 -24.07
C LEU A 13 5.85 21.53 -24.37
N ALA A 14 5.55 21.23 -25.63
CA ALA A 14 4.35 20.46 -25.98
C ALA A 14 4.37 19.05 -25.37
N LYS A 15 5.55 18.41 -25.30
CA LYS A 15 5.71 17.11 -24.66
C LYS A 15 5.48 17.19 -23.15
N GLU A 16 6.01 18.24 -22.50
CA GLU A 16 5.80 18.51 -21.08
C GLU A 16 4.30 18.67 -20.78
N ILE A 17 3.61 19.53 -21.52
CA ILE A 17 2.16 19.78 -21.36
C ILE A 17 1.33 18.49 -21.50
N ARG A 18 1.72 17.61 -22.42
CA ARG A 18 1.00 16.33 -22.62
C ARG A 18 1.22 15.32 -21.49
N ALA A 19 2.24 15.51 -20.66
CA ALA A 19 2.52 14.67 -19.50
C ALA A 19 1.87 15.20 -18.20
N GLU A 20 1.37 16.43 -18.21
CA GLU A 20 0.80 17.07 -17.02
C GLU A 20 -0.48 16.39 -16.53
N GLN A 21 -0.60 16.29 -15.21
CA GLN A 21 -1.77 15.71 -14.51
C GLN A 21 -2.52 16.74 -13.67
N ASP A 22 -2.03 17.98 -13.62
CA ASP A 22 -2.54 19.09 -12.81
C ASP A 22 -2.55 20.39 -13.62
N ASP A 23 -3.22 21.42 -13.09
CA ASP A 23 -3.23 22.75 -13.68
C ASP A 23 -1.83 23.37 -13.66
N GLN A 24 -1.36 23.84 -14.81
CA GLN A 24 -0.02 24.43 -14.95
C GLN A 24 -0.05 25.77 -15.69
N ASP A 25 0.94 26.61 -15.39
CA ASP A 25 1.12 27.93 -15.97
C ASP A 25 2.49 28.00 -16.68
N HIS A 26 2.48 28.34 -17.97
CA HIS A 26 3.67 28.44 -18.82
C HIS A 26 3.91 29.86 -19.31
N ASP A 27 5.17 30.28 -19.35
CA ASP A 27 5.57 31.59 -19.85
C ASP A 27 6.03 31.49 -21.32
N LEU A 28 5.34 32.20 -22.22
CA LEU A 28 5.68 32.20 -23.66
C LEU A 28 6.62 33.36 -24.06
N ALA A 29 7.31 33.97 -23.10
CA ALA A 29 8.37 34.93 -23.38
C ALA A 29 9.40 34.36 -24.38
N GLY A 30 9.70 35.11 -25.45
CA GLY A 30 10.64 34.70 -26.49
C GLY A 30 10.08 33.78 -27.58
N TYR A 31 8.81 33.36 -27.49
CA TYR A 31 8.18 32.55 -28.53
C TYR A 31 7.68 33.41 -29.70
N GLY A 32 7.98 32.99 -30.94
CA GLY A 32 7.48 33.60 -32.17
C GLY A 32 6.21 32.92 -32.70
N ALA A 33 5.56 33.54 -33.69
CA ALA A 33 4.30 33.05 -34.27
C ALA A 33 4.36 31.58 -34.73
N SER A 34 5.44 31.18 -35.43
CA SER A 34 5.63 29.79 -35.89
C SER A 34 5.78 28.81 -34.72
N ALA A 35 6.55 29.18 -33.70
CA ALA A 35 6.78 28.33 -32.53
C ALA A 35 5.49 28.13 -31.72
N ILE A 36 4.67 29.20 -31.59
CA ILE A 36 3.35 29.11 -30.94
C ILE A 36 2.41 28.22 -31.73
N SER A 37 2.38 28.33 -33.05
CA SER A 37 1.54 27.46 -33.89
C SER A 37 1.94 25.99 -33.75
N ASP A 38 3.24 25.70 -33.77
CA ASP A 38 3.76 24.34 -33.61
C ASP A 38 3.46 23.80 -32.20
N LEU A 39 3.65 24.62 -31.15
CA LEU A 39 3.35 24.28 -29.76
C LEU A 39 1.87 23.91 -29.58
N MET A 40 0.95 24.78 -29.99
CA MET A 40 -0.49 24.56 -29.79
C MET A 40 -0.97 23.32 -30.53
N ALA A 41 -0.48 23.10 -31.76
CA ALA A 41 -0.80 21.91 -32.53
C ALA A 41 -0.22 20.64 -31.91
N ALA A 42 1.04 20.65 -31.48
CA ALA A 42 1.68 19.49 -30.87
C ALA A 42 1.07 19.14 -29.50
N ALA A 43 0.69 20.15 -28.70
CA ALA A 43 0.13 19.94 -27.37
C ALA A 43 -1.33 19.49 -27.40
N PHE A 44 -2.18 20.13 -28.22
CA PHE A 44 -3.64 20.09 -28.04
C PHE A 44 -4.45 19.54 -29.21
N LYS A 45 -3.82 19.23 -30.36
CA LYS A 45 -4.55 18.69 -31.52
C LYS A 45 -5.21 17.34 -31.18
N ASP A 46 -4.48 16.49 -30.48
CA ASP A 46 -4.96 15.19 -30.00
C ASP A 46 -5.29 15.29 -28.51
N PRO A 47 -6.32 14.56 -28.01
CA PRO A 47 -6.67 14.55 -26.59
C PRO A 47 -5.47 14.25 -25.69
N ILE A 48 -5.43 14.89 -24.52
CA ILE A 48 -4.46 14.63 -23.45
C ILE A 48 -5.02 13.53 -22.56
N VAL A 49 -4.17 12.59 -22.16
CA VAL A 49 -4.54 11.50 -21.27
C VAL A 49 -4.38 11.96 -19.83
N ALA A 50 -5.50 12.20 -19.14
CA ALA A 50 -5.52 12.65 -17.75
C ALA A 50 -6.79 12.14 -17.04
N PRO A 51 -6.76 11.92 -15.72
CA PRO A 51 -7.91 11.42 -14.96
C PRO A 51 -8.97 12.50 -14.69
N LYS A 52 -8.61 13.78 -14.85
CA LYS A 52 -9.45 14.94 -14.55
C LYS A 52 -9.25 16.04 -15.58
N MET A 53 -10.16 17.02 -15.57
CA MET A 53 -10.05 18.21 -16.40
C MET A 53 -8.84 19.06 -15.97
N LEU A 54 -8.11 19.59 -16.95
CA LEU A 54 -6.93 20.43 -16.73
C LEU A 54 -7.19 21.86 -17.22
N ARG A 55 -6.54 22.83 -16.58
CA ARG A 55 -6.39 24.20 -17.07
C ARG A 55 -4.92 24.49 -17.32
N ILE A 56 -4.55 24.57 -18.59
CA ILE A 56 -3.19 24.94 -19.01
C ILE A 56 -3.17 26.42 -19.36
N SER A 57 -2.46 27.22 -18.57
CA SER A 57 -2.39 28.66 -18.75
C SER A 57 -1.11 29.05 -19.48
N PHE A 58 -1.21 29.96 -20.44
CA PHE A 58 -0.06 30.57 -21.10
C PHE A 58 -0.02 32.05 -20.82
N THR A 59 1.07 32.54 -20.23
CA THR A 59 1.35 33.97 -20.15
C THR A 59 1.83 34.45 -21.52
N VAL A 60 0.99 35.26 -22.17
CA VAL A 60 1.15 35.71 -23.57
C VAL A 60 1.39 37.21 -23.68
N GLY A 61 1.58 37.88 -22.56
CA GLY A 61 1.74 39.33 -22.52
C GLY A 61 1.69 39.86 -21.10
N GLY A 62 1.95 41.16 -21.00
CA GLY A 62 1.58 41.93 -19.82
C GLY A 62 1.49 43.40 -20.14
N GLY A 63 1.10 44.20 -19.16
CA GLY A 63 1.00 45.64 -19.32
C GLY A 63 2.35 46.34 -19.22
N LYS A 64 2.33 47.60 -18.79
CA LYS A 64 3.39 48.56 -19.08
C LYS A 64 4.78 48.12 -18.59
N LYS A 65 4.85 47.36 -17.49
CA LYS A 65 6.11 46.94 -16.85
C LYS A 65 6.81 45.77 -17.56
N VAL A 66 6.05 44.88 -18.19
CA VAL A 66 6.58 43.63 -18.77
C VAL A 66 6.26 43.47 -20.26
N ARG A 67 5.58 44.45 -20.88
CA ARG A 67 5.23 44.43 -22.32
C ARG A 67 6.41 44.17 -23.25
N GLN A 68 7.62 44.57 -22.88
CA GLN A 68 8.83 44.37 -23.71
C GLN A 68 9.27 42.91 -23.79
N LYS A 69 8.81 42.06 -22.85
CA LYS A 69 9.16 40.63 -22.78
C LYS A 69 8.37 39.78 -23.80
N TYR A 70 7.22 40.28 -24.25
CA TYR A 70 6.26 39.56 -25.09
C TYR A 70 6.04 40.29 -26.41
N GLY A 71 5.79 39.55 -27.49
CA GLY A 71 5.39 40.14 -28.75
C GLY A 71 3.96 40.71 -28.68
N ASP A 72 3.72 41.89 -29.26
CA ASP A 72 2.40 42.56 -29.21
C ASP A 72 1.26 41.70 -29.81
N ASP A 73 1.58 40.89 -30.82
CA ASP A 73 0.63 40.00 -31.51
C ASP A 73 0.56 38.59 -30.91
N MET A 74 1.29 38.29 -29.83
CA MET A 74 1.34 36.96 -29.22
C MET A 74 -0.03 36.40 -28.79
N PRO A 75 -0.94 37.19 -28.18
CA PRO A 75 -2.29 36.73 -27.88
C PRO A 75 -3.06 36.34 -29.15
N LYS A 76 -2.84 37.06 -30.26
CA LYS A 76 -3.49 36.75 -31.54
C LYS A 76 -2.97 35.43 -32.11
N TYR A 77 -1.65 35.23 -32.12
CA TYR A 77 -1.04 33.98 -32.61
C TYR A 77 -1.55 32.75 -31.87
N CYS A 78 -1.68 32.81 -30.54
CA CYS A 78 -2.20 31.72 -29.75
C CYS A 78 -3.67 31.40 -30.09
N ARG A 79 -4.52 32.44 -30.20
CA ARG A 79 -5.94 32.27 -30.53
C ARG A 79 -6.15 31.69 -31.93
N ASP A 80 -5.38 32.18 -32.90
CA ASP A 80 -5.46 31.71 -34.29
C ASP A 80 -4.99 30.24 -34.38
N ALA A 81 -3.92 29.88 -33.67
CA ALA A 81 -3.42 28.50 -33.61
C ALA A 81 -4.41 27.53 -32.94
N LEU A 82 -5.01 27.92 -31.81
CA LEU A 82 -6.04 27.12 -31.12
C LEU A 82 -7.31 26.96 -31.97
N ARG A 83 -7.76 28.02 -32.64
CA ARG A 83 -8.90 27.93 -33.58
C ARG A 83 -8.59 27.01 -34.76
N ALA A 84 -7.36 27.02 -35.28
CA ALA A 84 -6.95 26.17 -36.39
C ALA A 84 -7.01 24.66 -36.06
N ILE A 85 -6.91 24.29 -34.77
CA ILE A 85 -7.07 22.90 -34.30
C ILE A 85 -8.46 22.61 -33.72
N GLY A 86 -9.41 23.53 -33.92
CA GLY A 86 -10.82 23.34 -33.58
C GLY A 86 -11.19 23.62 -32.13
N PHE A 87 -10.45 24.51 -31.45
CA PHE A 87 -10.87 25.04 -30.15
C PHE A 87 -11.72 26.31 -30.30
N GLU A 88 -12.63 26.49 -29.36
CA GLU A 88 -13.54 27.63 -29.32
C GLU A 88 -13.19 28.60 -28.18
N GLU A 89 -13.34 29.91 -28.43
CA GLU A 89 -13.13 30.93 -27.40
C GLU A 89 -14.41 31.11 -26.57
N ASP A 90 -14.35 30.78 -25.28
CA ASP A 90 -15.43 31.04 -24.33
C ASP A 90 -14.88 31.74 -23.09
N ARG A 91 -15.39 32.93 -22.81
CA ARG A 91 -14.99 33.74 -21.65
C ARG A 91 -15.40 33.11 -20.32
N GLY A 92 -16.43 32.27 -20.32
CA GLY A 92 -16.94 31.55 -19.16
C GLY A 92 -16.21 30.24 -18.86
N ALA A 93 -15.34 29.77 -19.75
CA ALA A 93 -14.71 28.47 -19.63
C ALA A 93 -13.93 28.30 -18.31
N CYS A 94 -14.10 27.13 -17.69
CA CYS A 94 -13.46 26.75 -16.43
C CYS A 94 -13.07 25.27 -16.46
N ALA A 95 -12.37 24.78 -15.42
CA ALA A 95 -11.82 23.43 -15.36
C ALA A 95 -12.91 22.38 -15.07
N VAL A 96 -13.90 22.29 -15.95
CA VAL A 96 -14.98 21.29 -15.96
C VAL A 96 -15.03 20.62 -17.32
N MET A 97 -15.44 19.36 -17.38
CA MET A 97 -15.35 18.53 -18.59
C MET A 97 -16.18 19.07 -19.76
N GLU A 98 -17.24 19.82 -19.47
CA GLU A 98 -18.11 20.48 -20.45
C GLU A 98 -17.38 21.58 -21.22
N CYS A 99 -16.29 22.11 -20.69
CA CYS A 99 -15.46 23.13 -21.32
C CYS A 99 -14.27 22.54 -22.11
N ALA A 100 -14.21 21.21 -22.28
CA ALA A 100 -13.16 20.56 -23.05
C ALA A 100 -13.14 21.02 -24.52
N GLY A 101 -11.97 21.42 -25.01
CA GLY A 101 -11.82 22.02 -26.34
C GLY A 101 -12.10 23.52 -26.38
N MET A 102 -12.17 24.20 -25.23
CA MET A 102 -12.36 25.66 -25.17
C MET A 102 -11.10 26.36 -24.67
N TYR A 103 -11.00 27.66 -24.91
CA TYR A 103 -10.01 28.52 -24.26
C TYR A 103 -10.61 29.86 -23.88
N LYS A 104 -9.98 30.53 -22.92
CA LYS A 104 -10.32 31.91 -22.56
C LYS A 104 -9.09 32.79 -22.52
N TYR A 105 -9.28 34.03 -22.91
CA TYR A 105 -8.31 35.09 -22.68
C TYR A 105 -8.64 35.83 -21.40
N GLN A 106 -7.65 36.01 -20.53
CA GLN A 106 -7.79 36.72 -19.26
C GLN A 106 -6.68 37.76 -19.13
N HIS A 107 -7.06 38.99 -18.79
CA HIS A 107 -6.12 40.02 -18.37
C HIS A 107 -6.25 40.17 -16.86
N ASN A 108 -5.24 39.72 -16.12
CA ASN A 108 -5.18 39.89 -14.69
C ASN A 108 -4.60 41.28 -14.38
N THR A 109 -5.46 42.20 -13.93
CA THR A 109 -5.09 43.59 -13.64
C THR A 109 -4.20 43.73 -12.42
N ASP A 110 -4.21 42.77 -11.50
CA ASP A 110 -3.42 42.82 -10.26
C ASP A 110 -1.95 42.46 -10.54
N THR A 111 -1.72 41.49 -11.42
CA THR A 111 -0.38 41.07 -11.83
C THR A 111 0.09 41.74 -13.13
N ASP A 112 -0.77 42.52 -13.79
CA ASP A 112 -0.54 43.15 -15.09
C ASP A 112 -0.12 42.12 -16.16
N LEU A 113 -0.60 40.86 -16.05
CA LEU A 113 -0.31 39.76 -16.97
C LEU A 113 -1.53 39.38 -17.79
N LYS A 114 -1.27 39.04 -19.05
CA LYS A 114 -2.26 38.56 -20.00
C LYS A 114 -2.04 37.07 -20.19
N ALA A 115 -3.05 36.28 -19.87
CA ALA A 115 -3.02 34.83 -19.98
C ALA A 115 -4.04 34.33 -21.01
N ILE A 116 -3.73 33.21 -21.64
CA ILE A 116 -4.71 32.37 -22.33
C ILE A 116 -4.78 31.06 -21.56
N HIS A 117 -5.95 30.75 -21.02
CA HIS A 117 -6.20 29.46 -20.37
C HIS A 117 -6.85 28.54 -21.39
N VAL A 118 -6.22 27.39 -21.62
CA VAL A 118 -6.68 26.33 -22.52
C VAL A 118 -7.24 25.19 -21.69
N PHE A 119 -8.41 24.73 -22.09
CA PHE A 119 -9.13 23.60 -21.51
C PHE A 119 -9.07 22.45 -22.52
N PRO A 120 -8.05 21.59 -22.47
CA PRO A 120 -7.80 20.59 -23.50
C PRO A 120 -8.90 19.54 -23.56
N ARG A 121 -8.99 18.84 -24.70
CA ARG A 121 -9.79 17.61 -24.77
C ARG A 121 -9.08 16.54 -23.96
N ILE A 122 -9.79 15.90 -23.04
CA ILE A 122 -9.23 14.87 -22.15
C ILE A 122 -9.75 13.49 -22.54
N ASP A 123 -8.86 12.51 -22.62
CA ASP A 123 -9.20 11.09 -22.72
C ASP A 123 -9.10 10.40 -21.36
N THR A 124 -10.22 10.41 -20.63
CA THR A 124 -10.33 9.76 -19.31
C THR A 124 -10.38 8.23 -19.41
N ALA A 125 -10.77 7.67 -20.56
CA ALA A 125 -10.83 6.24 -20.77
C ALA A 125 -9.42 5.66 -20.96
N ALA A 126 -8.57 6.32 -21.73
CA ALA A 126 -7.16 5.99 -21.84
C ALA A 126 -6.44 6.17 -20.50
N ALA A 127 -6.79 7.18 -19.71
CA ALA A 127 -6.20 7.38 -18.37
C ALA A 127 -6.61 6.25 -17.41
N ALA A 128 -7.87 5.82 -17.44
CA ALA A 128 -8.34 4.67 -16.67
C ALA A 128 -7.69 3.36 -17.13
N ALA A 129 -7.46 3.18 -18.43
CA ALA A 129 -6.76 2.03 -18.99
C ALA A 129 -5.27 2.02 -18.61
N GLN A 130 -4.60 3.19 -18.59
CA GLN A 130 -3.23 3.34 -18.10
C GLN A 130 -3.13 3.10 -16.59
N ALA A 131 -4.10 3.56 -15.80
CA ALA A 131 -4.16 3.25 -14.37
C ALA A 131 -4.40 1.76 -14.09
N ALA A 132 -5.14 1.07 -14.98
CA ALA A 132 -5.38 -0.37 -14.88
C ALA A 132 -4.26 -1.24 -15.47
N ALA A 133 -3.47 -0.70 -16.41
CA ALA A 133 -2.32 -1.39 -17.03
C ALA A 133 -0.99 -1.05 -16.35
N GLY A 134 -0.92 0.05 -15.60
CA GLY A 134 0.24 0.52 -14.83
C GLY A 134 0.45 -0.19 -13.49
N GLU A 135 -0.08 -1.41 -13.31
CA GLU A 135 0.39 -2.33 -12.27
C GLU A 135 1.77 -2.95 -12.62
N GLU A 136 2.36 -2.64 -13.79
CA GLU A 136 3.74 -3.03 -14.14
C GLU A 136 4.55 -1.85 -14.76
N GLU A 137 5.38 -1.23 -13.91
CA GLU A 137 6.64 -0.46 -14.11
C GLU A 137 6.71 0.85 -14.95
N GLU A 138 6.89 1.99 -14.25
CA GLU A 138 8.03 2.91 -14.46
C GLU A 138 8.46 3.48 -13.08
N ASP A 139 9.58 2.97 -12.56
CA ASP A 139 10.20 3.31 -11.27
C ASP A 139 10.73 4.76 -11.26
N ASP A 140 9.90 5.72 -10.84
CA ASP A 140 10.39 6.67 -9.84
C ASP A 140 10.32 5.92 -8.51
N GLU A 141 11.40 5.22 -8.13
CA GLU A 141 11.51 4.46 -6.88
C GLU A 141 11.04 5.33 -5.70
N ILE A 142 9.78 5.17 -5.28
CA ILE A 142 9.25 5.83 -4.09
C ILE A 142 10.01 5.24 -2.90
N LYS A 143 11.06 5.96 -2.50
CA LYS A 143 11.83 5.67 -1.30
C LYS A 143 11.16 6.38 -0.14
N ILE A 144 11.04 5.69 0.99
CA ILE A 144 10.56 6.29 2.23
C ILE A 144 11.56 5.90 3.31
N GLY A 145 12.25 6.88 3.87
CA GLY A 145 13.37 6.61 4.78
C GLY A 145 14.52 5.89 4.07
N GLY A 146 14.70 6.15 2.77
CA GLY A 146 15.79 5.58 1.95
C GLY A 146 15.60 4.13 1.46
N MET A 147 14.48 3.47 1.78
CA MET A 147 14.17 2.08 1.36
C MET A 147 13.09 2.06 0.29
N LYS A 148 13.15 1.08 -0.63
CA LYS A 148 12.07 0.85 -1.60
C LYS A 148 10.82 0.30 -0.91
N LEU A 149 9.65 0.47 -1.54
CA LEU A 149 8.36 0.07 -0.98
C LEU A 149 8.29 -1.44 -0.63
N ASP A 150 8.95 -2.30 -1.42
CA ASP A 150 9.06 -3.75 -1.22
C ASP A 150 10.12 -4.15 -0.19
N GLU A 151 11.09 -3.27 0.07
CA GLU A 151 12.12 -3.43 1.09
C GLU A 151 11.66 -2.91 2.47
N LEU A 152 10.59 -2.11 2.52
CA LEU A 152 10.09 -1.54 3.76
C LEU A 152 9.63 -2.64 4.72
N PRO A 153 10.03 -2.56 6.01
CA PRO A 153 9.49 -3.45 7.02
C PRO A 153 7.95 -3.34 7.07
N PRO A 154 7.23 -4.44 7.32
CA PRO A 154 5.76 -4.47 7.33
C PRO A 154 5.08 -3.32 8.07
N ALA A 155 5.62 -2.93 9.23
CA ALA A 155 5.08 -1.85 10.04
C ALA A 155 5.25 -0.47 9.38
N HIS A 156 6.35 -0.24 8.66
CA HIS A 156 6.61 1.02 7.94
C HIS A 156 5.68 1.13 6.73
N LEU A 157 5.51 0.05 5.97
CA LEU A 157 4.51 0.03 4.88
C LEU A 157 3.11 0.34 5.42
N CYS A 158 2.75 -0.22 6.58
CA CYS A 158 1.46 0.04 7.20
C CYS A 158 1.26 1.48 7.68
N THR A 159 2.31 2.22 8.04
CA THR A 159 2.16 3.60 8.52
C THR A 159 1.87 4.58 7.39
N ILE A 160 2.33 4.30 6.18
CA ILE A 160 2.23 5.24 5.03
C ILE A 160 0.99 5.04 4.16
N VAL A 161 0.48 3.81 4.04
CA VAL A 161 -0.65 3.51 3.14
C VAL A 161 -1.98 4.11 3.65
N SER A 162 -2.98 4.27 2.79
CA SER A 162 -4.32 4.64 3.22
C SER A 162 -4.95 3.60 4.16
N ILE A 163 -5.97 3.98 4.94
CA ILE A 163 -6.70 3.05 5.82
C ILE A 163 -7.31 1.88 5.03
N GLU A 164 -7.83 2.14 3.83
CA GLU A 164 -8.43 1.11 2.97
C GLU A 164 -7.39 0.10 2.49
N THR A 165 -6.23 0.58 2.05
CA THR A 165 -5.11 -0.30 1.63
C THR A 165 -4.53 -1.04 2.82
N PHE A 166 -4.42 -0.40 3.99
CA PHE A 166 -4.03 -1.05 5.23
C PHE A 166 -4.95 -2.23 5.56
N GLY A 167 -6.27 -2.04 5.51
CA GLY A 167 -7.22 -3.13 5.77
C GLY A 167 -7.05 -4.32 4.82
N ARG A 168 -6.82 -4.05 3.52
CA ARG A 168 -6.54 -5.09 2.52
C ARG A 168 -5.20 -5.81 2.80
N LEU A 169 -4.14 -5.06 3.10
CA LEU A 169 -2.82 -5.61 3.40
C LEU A 169 -2.84 -6.49 4.64
N VAL A 170 -3.45 -6.03 5.73
CA VAL A 170 -3.57 -6.80 6.99
C VAL A 170 -4.36 -8.08 6.76
N ALA A 171 -5.46 -8.03 6.01
CA ALA A 171 -6.27 -9.21 5.72
C ALA A 171 -5.51 -10.25 4.87
N ALA A 172 -4.68 -9.80 3.93
CA ALA A 172 -3.91 -10.67 3.05
C ALA A 172 -2.64 -11.24 3.73
N GLN A 173 -1.89 -10.38 4.43
CA GLN A 173 -0.53 -10.68 4.93
C GLN A 173 -0.50 -11.15 6.39
N CYS A 174 -1.51 -10.82 7.19
CA CYS A 174 -1.60 -11.20 8.60
C CYS A 174 -2.93 -11.92 8.92
N PRO A 175 -3.19 -13.11 8.35
CA PRO A 175 -4.43 -13.84 8.59
C PRO A 175 -4.57 -14.38 10.02
N SER A 176 -3.47 -14.67 10.73
CA SER A 176 -3.49 -15.24 12.08
C SER A 176 -3.51 -14.18 13.19
N PHE A 177 -4.02 -14.53 14.37
CA PHE A 177 -4.02 -13.64 15.52
C PHE A 177 -2.59 -13.27 15.95
N SER A 178 -1.68 -14.23 15.95
CA SER A 178 -0.27 -14.05 16.30
C SER A 178 0.42 -13.06 15.35
N GLN A 179 0.15 -13.15 14.06
CA GLN A 179 0.66 -12.20 13.06
C GLN A 179 0.10 -10.80 13.29
N LYS A 180 -1.22 -10.65 13.47
CA LYS A 180 -1.84 -9.35 13.75
C LYS A 180 -1.34 -8.74 15.07
N ARG A 181 -1.12 -9.56 16.09
CA ARG A 181 -0.55 -9.14 17.38
C ARG A 181 0.90 -8.68 17.23
N ALA A 182 1.70 -9.38 16.40
CA ALA A 182 3.06 -8.97 16.08
C ALA A 182 3.10 -7.65 15.30
N LEU A 183 2.22 -7.49 14.29
CA LEU A 183 2.06 -6.24 13.56
C LEU A 183 1.64 -5.09 14.48
N LEU A 184 0.64 -5.31 15.35
CA LEU A 184 0.20 -4.31 16.32
C LEU A 184 1.36 -3.86 17.21
N LYS A 185 2.18 -4.81 17.69
CA LYS A 185 3.37 -4.49 18.50
C LYS A 185 4.35 -3.61 17.71
N ALA A 186 4.69 -4.00 16.48
CA ALA A 186 5.62 -3.26 15.64
C ALA A 186 5.09 -1.85 15.27
N MET A 187 3.78 -1.72 15.03
CA MET A 187 3.17 -0.41 14.78
C MET A 187 3.12 0.48 16.04
N LYS A 188 2.97 -0.11 17.23
CA LYS A 188 3.08 0.65 18.50
C LYS A 188 4.52 1.14 18.74
N GLU A 189 5.51 0.35 18.39
CA GLU A 189 6.92 0.77 18.41
C GLU A 189 7.15 1.95 17.45
N MET A 190 6.58 1.90 16.24
CA MET A 190 6.62 3.02 15.29
C MET A 190 5.92 4.27 15.82
N SER A 191 4.76 4.11 16.44
CA SER A 191 4.06 5.22 17.10
C SER A 191 4.89 5.86 18.21
N ALA A 192 5.63 5.07 18.98
CA ALA A 192 6.54 5.57 20.00
C ALA A 192 7.75 6.30 19.38
N GLN A 193 8.26 5.82 18.24
CA GLN A 193 9.31 6.48 17.49
C GLN A 193 8.87 7.86 16.98
N PHE A 194 7.65 7.99 16.46
CA PHE A 194 7.11 9.28 16.04
C PHE A 194 6.90 10.25 17.21
N ALA A 195 6.43 9.77 18.36
CA ALA A 195 6.36 10.59 19.57
C ALA A 195 7.75 11.11 19.98
N SER A 196 8.81 10.30 19.80
CA SER A 196 10.19 10.74 20.03
C SER A 196 10.65 11.81 19.03
N PHE A 197 10.23 11.72 17.77
CA PHE A 197 10.49 12.75 16.77
C PHE A 197 9.82 14.08 17.14
N GLU A 198 8.55 14.04 17.55
CA GLU A 198 7.81 15.21 18.05
C GLU A 198 8.50 15.87 19.26
N GLU A 199 8.99 15.07 20.21
CA GLU A 199 9.74 15.57 21.36
C GLU A 199 11.06 16.23 20.92
N ARG A 200 11.81 15.62 20.00
CA ARG A 200 13.04 16.20 19.44
C ARG A 200 12.78 17.53 18.74
N MET A 201 11.75 17.60 17.89
CA MET A 201 11.35 18.83 17.20
C MET A 201 10.92 19.93 18.18
N THR A 202 10.20 19.57 19.25
CA THR A 202 9.83 20.50 20.33
C THR A 202 11.06 21.07 21.04
N ASN A 203 12.11 20.25 21.19
CA ASN A 203 13.40 20.65 21.75
C ASN A 203 14.35 21.32 20.73
N MET A 204 13.85 21.72 19.56
CA MET A 204 14.62 22.33 18.45
C MET A 204 15.76 21.46 17.93
N GLN A 205 15.66 20.14 18.09
CA GLN A 205 16.60 19.19 17.51
C GLN A 205 16.14 18.80 16.12
N ALA A 206 17.01 18.93 15.13
CA ALA A 206 16.71 18.53 13.77
C ALA A 206 16.53 16.99 13.67
N LEU A 207 15.56 16.58 12.87
CA LEU A 207 15.47 15.21 12.37
C LEU A 207 16.46 15.03 11.22
N THR A 208 16.92 13.80 10.99
CA THR A 208 17.62 13.49 9.74
C THR A 208 16.64 13.58 8.56
N PRO A 209 17.12 13.74 7.31
CA PRO A 209 16.24 13.74 6.15
C PRO A 209 15.35 12.49 6.04
N GLU A 210 15.91 11.33 6.38
CA GLU A 210 15.19 10.05 6.38
C GLU A 210 14.12 9.99 7.48
N GLU A 211 14.41 10.50 8.68
CA GLU A 211 13.46 10.59 9.79
C GLU A 211 12.32 11.56 9.46
N ASP A 212 12.63 12.69 8.85
CA ASP A 212 11.66 13.71 8.46
C ASP A 212 10.71 13.18 7.36
N GLU A 213 11.26 12.52 6.33
CA GLU A 213 10.46 11.88 5.28
C GLU A 213 9.54 10.79 5.85
N LEU A 214 10.06 9.92 6.72
CA LEU A 214 9.26 8.86 7.35
C LEU A 214 8.13 9.44 8.21
N TYR A 215 8.41 10.48 8.98
CA TYR A 215 7.42 11.15 9.83
C TYR A 215 6.33 11.83 8.98
N ASN A 216 6.72 12.58 7.95
CA ASN A 216 5.79 13.33 7.09
C ASN A 216 4.97 12.42 6.15
N SER A 217 5.47 11.22 5.85
CA SER A 217 4.76 10.23 5.02
C SER A 217 3.74 9.40 5.82
N ALA A 218 3.84 9.38 7.15
CA ALA A 218 2.96 8.58 8.00
C ALA A 218 1.56 9.19 8.06
N GLN A 219 0.53 8.33 7.99
CA GLN A 219 -0.86 8.76 7.94
C GLN A 219 -1.76 7.87 8.81
N ASN A 220 -2.69 8.51 9.53
CA ASN A 220 -3.80 7.86 10.24
C ASN A 220 -3.35 6.72 11.19
N LEU A 221 -2.20 6.86 11.86
CA LEU A 221 -1.64 5.81 12.71
C LEU A 221 -2.53 5.46 13.91
N PRO A 222 -3.14 6.43 14.64
CA PRO A 222 -4.05 6.11 15.74
C PRO A 222 -5.28 5.30 15.30
N GLU A 223 -5.87 5.64 14.15
CA GLU A 223 -7.02 4.93 13.61
C GLU A 223 -6.65 3.49 13.23
N LYS A 224 -5.51 3.29 12.56
CA LYS A 224 -5.02 1.96 12.17
C LYS A 224 -4.71 1.07 13.39
N LEU A 225 -4.11 1.65 14.44
CA LEU A 225 -3.86 0.94 15.70
C LEU A 225 -5.18 0.53 16.36
N SER A 226 -6.16 1.43 16.43
CA SER A 226 -7.49 1.13 16.97
C SER A 226 -8.21 0.04 16.18
N ASP A 227 -8.09 0.06 14.85
CA ASP A 227 -8.67 -0.98 13.99
C ASP A 227 -8.03 -2.35 14.23
N LEU A 228 -6.70 -2.43 14.31
CA LEU A 228 -6.00 -3.68 14.65
C LEU A 228 -6.42 -4.23 16.02
N GLU A 229 -6.55 -3.36 17.03
CA GLU A 229 -7.00 -3.76 18.36
C GLU A 229 -8.42 -4.34 18.31
N LYS A 230 -9.35 -3.68 17.60
CA LYS A 230 -10.71 -4.19 17.40
C LYS A 230 -10.72 -5.53 16.66
N GLN A 231 -9.90 -5.69 15.63
CA GLN A 231 -9.79 -6.97 14.91
C GLN A 231 -9.30 -8.08 15.84
N LEU A 232 -8.30 -7.83 16.68
CA LEU A 232 -7.78 -8.80 17.65
C LEU A 232 -8.83 -9.16 18.69
N GLU A 233 -9.56 -8.19 19.25
CA GLU A 233 -10.68 -8.44 20.16
C GLU A 233 -11.79 -9.27 19.51
N GLY A 234 -12.12 -8.96 18.26
CA GLY A 234 -13.07 -9.71 17.45
C GLY A 234 -12.64 -11.15 17.22
N MET A 235 -11.34 -11.41 17.01
CA MET A 235 -10.83 -12.78 16.87
C MET A 235 -10.93 -13.58 18.17
N ILE A 236 -10.72 -12.94 19.32
CA ILE A 236 -10.88 -13.57 20.63
C ILE A 236 -12.35 -13.91 20.88
N GLY A 237 -13.26 -12.96 20.66
CA GLY A 237 -14.69 -13.14 20.90
C GLY A 237 -15.38 -14.07 19.90
N GLY A 238 -14.89 -14.11 18.66
CA GLY A 238 -15.40 -14.97 17.59
C GLY A 238 -14.81 -16.39 17.57
N GLY A 239 -13.83 -16.68 18.43
CA GLY A 239 -13.14 -17.98 18.44
C GLY A 239 -12.29 -18.23 17.19
N HIS A 240 -11.83 -17.17 16.51
CA HIS A 240 -11.00 -17.27 15.31
C HIS A 240 -9.51 -17.39 15.65
N LEU A 241 -9.17 -18.29 16.56
CA LEU A 241 -7.81 -18.49 17.06
C LEU A 241 -7.33 -19.90 16.71
N THR A 242 -6.03 -20.03 16.45
CA THR A 242 -5.39 -21.35 16.31
C THR A 242 -5.28 -22.06 17.66
N ARG A 243 -4.93 -23.35 17.65
CA ARG A 243 -4.85 -24.10 18.90
C ARG A 243 -3.77 -23.54 19.83
N ALA A 244 -2.59 -23.20 19.31
CA ALA A 244 -1.55 -22.61 20.14
C ALA A 244 -1.90 -21.21 20.63
N GLU A 245 -2.57 -20.40 19.81
CA GLU A 245 -3.03 -19.07 20.21
C GLU A 245 -3.99 -19.18 21.39
N MET A 246 -4.92 -20.13 21.33
CA MET A 246 -5.83 -20.42 22.42
C MET A 246 -5.08 -20.91 23.67
N ASP A 247 -4.14 -21.85 23.53
CA ASP A 247 -3.35 -22.35 24.66
C ASP A 247 -2.54 -21.21 25.33
N ASN A 248 -1.90 -20.35 24.53
CA ASN A 248 -1.12 -19.21 25.01
C ASN A 248 -2.01 -18.18 25.71
N MET A 249 -3.19 -17.87 25.15
CA MET A 249 -4.13 -16.96 25.79
C MET A 249 -4.70 -17.51 27.09
N ILE A 250 -5.02 -18.80 27.13
CA ILE A 250 -5.49 -19.45 28.35
C ILE A 250 -4.42 -19.34 29.42
N ARG A 251 -3.14 -19.56 29.07
CA ARG A 251 -2.03 -19.36 30.01
C ARG A 251 -1.94 -17.91 30.47
N ASP A 252 -1.89 -16.95 29.55
CA ASP A 252 -1.78 -15.51 29.88
C ASP A 252 -2.95 -15.03 30.75
N PHE A 253 -4.19 -15.46 30.47
CA PHE A 253 -5.35 -15.13 31.28
C PHE A 253 -5.35 -15.85 32.63
N SER A 254 -4.88 -17.09 32.71
CA SER A 254 -4.76 -17.81 33.99
C SER A 254 -3.73 -17.14 34.90
N GLU A 255 -2.59 -16.71 34.36
CA GLU A 255 -1.59 -15.93 35.11
C GLU A 255 -2.16 -14.59 35.60
N LYS A 256 -2.94 -13.89 34.76
CA LYS A 256 -3.62 -12.65 35.17
C LYS A 256 -4.68 -12.88 36.24
N VAL A 257 -5.42 -14.00 36.19
CA VAL A 257 -6.36 -14.37 37.25
C VAL A 257 -5.63 -14.49 38.58
N LEU A 258 -4.50 -15.21 38.61
CA LEU A 258 -3.67 -15.33 39.82
C LEU A 258 -3.17 -13.97 40.34
N GLN A 259 -2.70 -13.09 39.46
CA GLN A 259 -2.27 -11.74 39.84
C GLN A 259 -3.42 -10.90 40.42
N VAL A 260 -4.61 -10.99 39.83
CA VAL A 260 -5.81 -10.30 40.32
C VAL A 260 -6.26 -10.88 41.67
N GLU A 261 -6.17 -12.20 41.88
CA GLU A 261 -6.47 -12.84 43.16
C GLU A 261 -5.51 -12.40 44.28
N GLU A 262 -4.21 -12.32 43.99
CA GLU A 262 -3.24 -11.77 44.93
C GLU A 262 -3.54 -10.30 45.25
N ALA A 263 -3.92 -9.50 44.25
CA ALA A 263 -4.29 -8.09 44.44
C ALA A 263 -5.58 -7.94 45.26
N ILE A 264 -6.58 -8.79 45.04
CA ILE A 264 -7.81 -8.85 45.84
C ILE A 264 -7.46 -9.18 47.29
N THR A 265 -6.62 -10.19 47.52
CA THR A 265 -6.22 -10.60 48.87
C THR A 265 -5.55 -9.45 49.63
N LYS A 266 -4.56 -8.79 49.01
CA LYS A 266 -3.87 -7.61 49.57
C LYS A 266 -4.82 -6.43 49.80
N ALA A 267 -5.79 -6.22 48.92
CA ALA A 267 -6.78 -5.15 49.05
C ALA A 267 -7.77 -5.42 50.19
N MET A 268 -8.22 -6.67 50.36
CA MET A 268 -9.06 -7.09 51.49
C MET A 268 -8.32 -6.89 52.82
N GLU A 269 -7.05 -7.31 52.92
CA GLU A 269 -6.21 -7.11 54.10
C GLU A 269 -6.02 -5.62 54.44
N ALA A 270 -5.94 -4.77 53.42
CA ALA A 270 -5.82 -3.32 53.57
C ALA A 270 -7.17 -2.59 53.76
N GLY A 271 -8.30 -3.31 53.85
CA GLY A 271 -9.65 -2.73 53.99
C GLY A 271 -10.13 -1.93 52.76
N LYS A 272 -9.55 -2.18 51.59
CA LYS A 272 -9.90 -1.50 50.33
C LYS A 272 -11.01 -2.25 49.59
N PRO A 273 -11.87 -1.55 48.84
CA PRO A 273 -12.93 -2.19 48.07
C PRO A 273 -12.37 -3.05 46.93
N VAL A 274 -12.89 -4.27 46.80
CA VAL A 274 -12.42 -5.28 45.82
C VAL A 274 -13.41 -5.59 44.69
N THR A 275 -14.62 -5.05 44.75
CA THR A 275 -15.72 -5.39 43.82
C THR A 275 -15.35 -5.23 42.34
N LYS A 276 -14.56 -4.21 41.99
CA LYS A 276 -14.06 -4.02 40.60
C LYS A 276 -13.06 -5.10 40.19
N MET A 277 -12.19 -5.53 41.11
CA MET A 277 -11.19 -6.57 40.84
C MET A 277 -11.85 -7.94 40.72
N GLU A 278 -12.86 -8.23 41.56
CA GLU A 278 -13.66 -9.46 41.46
C GLU A 278 -14.43 -9.53 40.13
N ALA A 279 -15.01 -8.42 39.68
CA ALA A 279 -15.65 -8.34 38.37
C ALA A 279 -14.66 -8.59 37.22
N ALA A 280 -13.45 -8.01 37.31
CA ALA A 280 -12.39 -8.25 36.32
C ALA A 280 -11.92 -9.72 36.31
N ARG A 281 -11.78 -10.35 37.50
CA ARG A 281 -11.44 -11.77 37.63
C ARG A 281 -12.47 -12.65 36.93
N LYS A 282 -13.76 -12.42 37.21
CA LYS A 282 -14.86 -13.17 36.59
C LYS A 282 -14.87 -13.04 35.07
N GLN A 283 -14.61 -11.84 34.53
CA GLN A 283 -14.50 -11.64 33.08
C GLN A 283 -13.32 -12.42 32.45
N LEU A 284 -12.20 -12.56 33.17
CA LEU A 284 -11.07 -13.36 32.71
C LEU A 284 -11.40 -14.87 32.73
N GLU A 285 -12.05 -15.35 33.78
CA GLU A 285 -12.52 -16.74 33.89
C GLU A 285 -13.50 -17.09 32.76
N GLU A 286 -14.47 -16.23 32.48
CA GLU A 286 -15.43 -16.40 31.38
C GLU A 286 -14.72 -16.49 30.00
N LYS A 287 -13.70 -15.66 29.79
CA LYS A 287 -12.87 -15.73 28.56
C LYS A 287 -12.08 -17.03 28.47
N ILE A 288 -11.52 -17.52 29.58
CA ILE A 288 -10.80 -18.79 29.62
C ILE A 288 -11.74 -19.94 29.23
N ASP A 289 -12.94 -19.98 29.79
CA ASP A 289 -13.90 -21.06 29.51
C ASP A 289 -14.43 -21.01 28.07
N HIS A 290 -14.64 -19.81 27.53
CA HIS A 290 -14.95 -19.63 26.12
C HIS A 290 -13.83 -20.20 25.23
N LEU A 291 -12.57 -19.86 25.52
CA LEU A 291 -11.43 -20.36 24.75
C LEU A 291 -11.25 -21.88 24.88
N LYS A 292 -11.54 -22.49 26.03
CA LYS A 292 -11.45 -23.96 26.17
C LYS A 292 -12.46 -24.71 25.30
N THR A 293 -13.61 -24.09 25.01
CA THR A 293 -14.73 -24.73 24.31
C THR A 293 -14.81 -24.36 22.83
N ALA A 294 -14.16 -23.27 22.41
CA ALA A 294 -14.11 -22.84 21.02
C ALA A 294 -13.38 -23.86 20.12
N LYS A 295 -13.75 -23.88 18.82
CA LYS A 295 -13.09 -24.72 17.82
C LYS A 295 -11.89 -23.97 17.23
N PRO A 296 -10.67 -24.55 17.27
CA PRO A 296 -9.51 -23.90 16.69
C PRO A 296 -9.63 -23.70 15.18
N VAL A 297 -9.17 -22.56 14.69
CA VAL A 297 -8.99 -22.28 13.26
C VAL A 297 -7.67 -22.86 12.78
N VAL A 298 -7.65 -23.33 11.53
CA VAL A 298 -6.44 -23.78 10.85
C VAL A 298 -6.22 -22.89 9.63
N HIS A 299 -5.10 -22.16 9.61
CA HIS A 299 -4.70 -21.36 8.46
C HIS A 299 -3.93 -22.22 7.47
N ARG A 300 -4.25 -22.09 6.18
CA ARG A 300 -3.58 -22.82 5.09
C ARG A 300 -2.72 -21.87 4.28
N ARG A 301 -1.51 -22.31 3.91
CA ARG A 301 -0.68 -21.65 2.91
C ARG A 301 -1.05 -22.12 1.51
N LYS A 302 -0.69 -21.31 0.52
CA LYS A 302 -0.82 -21.62 -0.91
C LYS A 302 -0.17 -22.97 -1.25
N ASN A 303 1.00 -23.24 -0.67
CA ASN A 303 1.83 -24.41 -0.97
C ASN A 303 1.67 -25.58 0.01
N ASP A 304 0.74 -25.51 0.99
CA ASP A 304 0.64 -26.51 2.06
C ASP A 304 0.47 -27.94 1.57
N ARG A 305 -0.26 -28.14 0.47
CA ARG A 305 -0.47 -29.48 -0.09
C ARG A 305 0.84 -30.10 -0.59
N GLU A 306 1.68 -29.31 -1.25
CA GLU A 306 2.97 -29.75 -1.76
C GLU A 306 3.94 -29.96 -0.59
N ILE A 307 4.02 -29.01 0.35
CA ILE A 307 4.82 -29.11 1.58
C ILE A 307 4.48 -30.39 2.34
N LEU A 308 3.19 -30.70 2.56
CA LEU A 308 2.75 -31.91 3.25
C LEU A 308 3.12 -33.20 2.52
N THR A 309 3.07 -33.17 1.19
CA THR A 309 3.47 -34.31 0.35
C THR A 309 4.97 -34.55 0.46
N LEU A 310 5.78 -33.49 0.37
CA LEU A 310 7.23 -33.54 0.51
C LEU A 310 7.64 -33.96 1.93
N ARG A 311 7.04 -33.41 2.98
CA ARG A 311 7.27 -33.83 4.39
C ARG A 311 6.97 -35.31 4.60
N LYS A 312 5.90 -35.83 3.97
CA LYS A 312 5.57 -37.27 4.01
C LYS A 312 6.64 -38.11 3.31
N GLN A 313 7.07 -37.71 2.11
CA GLN A 313 8.14 -38.39 1.37
C GLN A 313 9.46 -38.37 2.15
N LEU A 314 9.80 -37.26 2.79
CA LEU A 314 11.00 -37.11 3.62
C LEU A 314 10.96 -38.09 4.81
N LYS A 315 9.81 -38.19 5.50
CA LYS A 315 9.62 -39.16 6.60
C LYS A 315 9.72 -40.62 6.14
N GLU A 316 9.29 -40.93 4.91
CA GLU A 316 9.46 -42.26 4.31
C GLU A 316 10.94 -42.54 3.99
N LEU A 317 11.66 -41.55 3.47
CA LEU A 317 13.10 -41.64 3.20
C LEU A 317 13.93 -41.77 4.48
N GLU A 318 13.60 -41.04 5.54
CA GLU A 318 14.24 -41.18 6.86
C GLU A 318 14.07 -42.59 7.44
N LYS A 319 12.91 -43.21 7.25
CA LYS A 319 12.69 -44.60 7.66
C LYS A 319 13.60 -45.56 6.89
N ILE A 320 13.75 -45.36 5.58
CA ILE A 320 14.65 -46.16 4.73
C ILE A 320 16.10 -45.98 5.19
N GLU A 321 16.55 -44.75 5.42
CA GLU A 321 17.89 -44.42 5.92
C GLU A 321 18.17 -45.01 7.31
N SER A 322 17.17 -45.03 8.19
CA SER A 322 17.29 -45.59 9.54
C SER A 322 17.25 -47.13 9.58
N SER A 323 17.00 -47.79 8.44
CA SER A 323 16.93 -49.25 8.37
C SER A 323 18.33 -49.85 8.52
N LYS A 324 18.45 -50.87 9.39
CA LYS A 324 19.74 -51.52 9.72
C LYS A 324 20.17 -52.59 8.71
N GLY A 325 19.53 -52.67 7.55
CA GLY A 325 19.73 -53.72 6.53
C GLY A 325 20.47 -53.22 5.29
N MET A 326 20.90 -54.16 4.44
CA MET A 326 21.45 -53.81 3.13
C MET A 326 20.32 -53.32 2.22
N LEU A 327 20.40 -52.05 1.81
CA LEU A 327 19.36 -51.41 1.02
C LEU A 327 19.42 -51.89 -0.45
N PRO A 328 18.28 -52.25 -1.06
CA PRO A 328 18.22 -52.53 -2.49
C PRO A 328 18.54 -51.26 -3.30
N LEU A 329 19.06 -51.44 -4.52
CA LEU A 329 19.47 -50.34 -5.41
C LEU A 329 18.35 -49.31 -5.64
N GLU A 330 17.09 -49.75 -5.67
CA GLU A 330 15.92 -48.87 -5.81
C GLU A 330 15.67 -47.99 -4.57
N GLU A 331 16.01 -48.44 -3.37
CA GLU A 331 15.92 -47.63 -2.15
C GLU A 331 17.08 -46.62 -2.06
N ILE A 332 18.27 -46.99 -2.54
CA ILE A 332 19.42 -46.08 -2.67
C ILE A 332 19.10 -44.95 -3.66
N LYS A 333 18.48 -45.27 -4.82
CA LYS A 333 18.04 -44.26 -5.79
C LYS A 333 17.01 -43.28 -5.18
N LYS A 334 16.11 -43.76 -4.33
CA LYS A 334 15.14 -42.90 -3.61
C LYS A 334 15.83 -42.01 -2.58
N LEU A 335 16.81 -42.52 -1.83
CA LEU A 335 17.59 -41.71 -0.88
C LEU A 335 18.35 -40.58 -1.58
N ASN A 336 18.83 -40.78 -2.80
CA ASN A 336 19.48 -39.72 -3.59
C ASN A 336 18.53 -38.55 -3.94
N GLN A 337 17.20 -38.74 -3.86
CA GLN A 337 16.23 -37.66 -4.04
C GLN A 337 16.03 -36.81 -2.77
N LYS A 338 16.52 -37.26 -1.60
CA LYS A 338 16.35 -36.58 -0.32
C LYS A 338 16.86 -35.12 -0.34
N PRO A 339 18.06 -34.81 -0.85
CA PRO A 339 18.54 -33.41 -0.91
C PRO A 339 17.67 -32.52 -1.81
N VAL A 340 17.12 -33.08 -2.90
CA VAL A 340 16.24 -32.35 -3.82
C VAL A 340 14.91 -32.02 -3.15
N ILE A 341 14.34 -32.98 -2.41
CA ILE A 341 13.10 -32.77 -1.63
C ILE A 341 13.33 -31.73 -0.53
N ILE A 342 14.47 -31.77 0.18
CA ILE A 342 14.82 -30.77 1.20
C ILE A 342 14.93 -29.37 0.58
N ALA A 343 15.63 -29.23 -0.54
CA ALA A 343 15.78 -27.95 -1.22
C ALA A 343 14.44 -27.39 -1.70
N ARG A 344 13.59 -28.22 -2.31
CA ARG A 344 12.25 -27.81 -2.75
C ARG A 344 11.34 -27.44 -1.58
N LEU A 345 11.44 -28.14 -0.47
CA LEU A 345 10.68 -27.84 0.74
C LEU A 345 11.09 -26.47 1.31
N ALA A 346 12.39 -26.17 1.38
CA ALA A 346 12.89 -24.86 1.82
C ALA A 346 12.42 -23.72 0.90
N GLU A 347 12.47 -23.92 -0.42
CA GLU A 347 11.97 -22.96 -1.41
C GLU A 347 10.47 -22.67 -1.21
N LEU A 348 9.64 -23.71 -1.11
CA LEU A 348 8.19 -23.56 -0.91
C LEU A 348 7.82 -22.94 0.43
N GLU A 349 8.61 -23.18 1.48
CA GLU A 349 8.43 -22.57 2.79
C GLU A 349 8.78 -21.09 2.78
N GLU A 350 9.82 -20.69 2.03
CA GLU A 350 10.22 -19.29 1.83
C GLU A 350 9.23 -18.53 0.95
N GLU A 351 8.83 -19.09 -0.20
CA GLU A 351 7.79 -18.51 -1.07
C GLU A 351 6.44 -18.35 -0.36
N GLY A 352 6.16 -19.22 0.62
CA GLY A 352 4.95 -19.20 1.42
C GLY A 352 5.04 -18.33 2.67
N LYS A 353 6.18 -17.67 2.93
CA LYS A 353 6.42 -16.89 4.15
C LYS A 353 5.70 -15.54 4.04
N GLY A 354 4.63 -15.40 4.83
CA GLY A 354 3.93 -14.12 4.99
C GLY A 354 4.61 -13.20 6.01
N TRP A 355 4.01 -12.04 6.25
CA TRP A 355 4.46 -11.15 7.31
C TRP A 355 4.34 -11.80 8.70
N PHE A 356 5.38 -11.63 9.52
CA PHE A 356 5.44 -12.18 10.88
C PHE A 356 5.18 -13.70 10.94
N ASP A 357 5.53 -14.46 9.90
CA ASP A 357 5.31 -15.91 9.84
C ASP A 357 6.02 -16.67 10.97
N ASP A 358 7.16 -16.14 11.44
CA ASP A 358 7.91 -16.67 12.59
C ASP A 358 7.11 -16.55 13.90
N ALA A 359 6.09 -15.69 13.95
CA ALA A 359 5.19 -15.58 15.10
C ALA A 359 4.14 -16.70 15.13
N ILE A 360 3.94 -17.46 14.04
CA ILE A 360 3.01 -18.59 14.00
C ILE A 360 3.72 -19.84 14.56
N PRO A 361 3.22 -20.45 15.65
CA PRO A 361 3.82 -21.67 16.20
C PRO A 361 3.77 -22.83 15.19
N GLU A 362 4.85 -23.60 15.07
CA GLU A 362 4.92 -24.75 14.14
C GLU A 362 3.77 -25.75 14.35
N LYS A 363 3.29 -25.91 15.60
CA LYS A 363 2.16 -26.78 15.94
C LYS A 363 0.81 -26.36 15.34
N ASP A 364 0.68 -25.11 14.90
CA ASP A 364 -0.52 -24.60 14.24
C ASP A 364 -0.45 -24.68 12.71
N ARG A 365 0.72 -25.01 12.16
CA ARG A 365 0.86 -25.27 10.73
C ARG A 365 0.17 -26.58 10.39
N VAL A 366 -0.38 -26.69 9.19
CA VAL A 366 -1.10 -27.91 8.77
C VAL A 366 -0.15 -29.11 8.85
N ILE A 367 -0.51 -30.11 9.66
CA ILE A 367 0.34 -31.30 9.93
C ILE A 367 -0.08 -32.50 9.06
N GLN A 368 -1.28 -32.47 8.47
CA GLN A 368 -1.80 -33.57 7.65
C GLN A 368 -2.48 -33.06 6.38
N ALA A 369 -2.16 -33.70 5.25
CA ALA A 369 -2.87 -33.45 4.00
C ALA A 369 -4.36 -33.80 4.20
N PRO A 370 -5.30 -32.96 3.72
CA PRO A 370 -6.71 -33.30 3.78
C PRO A 370 -6.94 -34.63 3.04
N PRO A 371 -7.90 -35.48 3.51
CA PRO A 371 -8.32 -36.63 2.74
C PRO A 371 -8.76 -36.13 1.37
N ALA A 372 -8.25 -36.74 0.30
CA ALA A 372 -8.60 -36.37 -1.07
C ALA A 372 -10.13 -36.31 -1.17
N GLU A 373 -10.66 -35.16 -1.62
CA GLU A 373 -12.09 -35.01 -1.86
C GLU A 373 -12.51 -36.18 -2.75
N LYS A 374 -13.35 -37.06 -2.21
CA LYS A 374 -14.03 -38.07 -3.02
C LYS A 374 -14.82 -37.29 -4.06
N LYS A 375 -14.34 -37.26 -5.30
CA LYS A 375 -15.14 -36.84 -6.45
C LYS A 375 -16.49 -37.55 -6.30
N ALA A 376 -17.54 -36.76 -6.10
CA ALA A 376 -18.89 -37.28 -6.09
C ALA A 376 -19.05 -38.08 -7.39
N ALA A 377 -19.37 -39.37 -7.24
CA ALA A 377 -19.65 -40.22 -8.38
C ALA A 377 -20.78 -39.55 -9.16
N ALA A 378 -20.47 -39.13 -10.39
CA ALA A 378 -21.47 -38.65 -11.32
C ALA A 378 -22.54 -39.75 -11.44
N SER A 379 -23.73 -39.48 -10.92
CA SER A 379 -24.89 -40.34 -11.13
C SER A 379 -25.18 -40.37 -12.61
N ALA A 380 -24.89 -41.51 -13.24
CA ALA A 380 -25.48 -41.87 -14.51
C ALA A 380 -26.98 -42.05 -14.29
N GLY A 381 -27.76 -41.06 -14.72
CA GLY A 381 -29.20 -41.16 -14.88
C GLY A 381 -29.51 -41.25 -16.37
N GLY A 382 -29.69 -42.47 -16.85
CA GLY A 382 -30.24 -42.84 -18.16
C GLY A 382 -31.11 -44.08 -17.97
#